data_AF-A0A7R9FGM1-F1
#
_entry.id   AF-A0A7R9FGM1-F1
#
_cell.length_a   1.000
_cell.length_b   1.000
_cell.length_c   1.000
_cell.angle_alpha   90.00
_cell.angle_beta   90.00
_cell.angle_gamma   90.00
#
_symmetry.space_group_name_H-M   'P 1'
#
loop_
_entity.id
_entity.type
_entity.pdbx_description
1 polymer ?
#
loop_
_entity_poly.entity_id
_entity_poly.type
_entity_poly.pdbx_seq_one_letter_code
_entity_poly.pdbx_strand_id
1 'polypeptide(L)'
;MGFILPLHANAVFFIFQIHKIIGFAPSLLQVVMLTDVDMPVRQAGVIYLKNLVTQHWADKEAEPGQPLPFSVHEQDRAMIRDAIVDAVVHAPDLIKVQLSVCVSNIVKHDFPGRWTQIVDKISIYLQNPDAAGWTGALMCLYQLVKNFE
;
A
#
# COMPACT_ATOMS: atom_id res chain seq x y z
N MET A 1 30.12 -16.93 -8.52
CA MET A 1 28.69 -17.01 -8.11
C MET A 1 28.69 -17.24 -6.61
N GLY A 2 28.48 -16.21 -5.76
CA GLY A 2 28.62 -16.44 -4.30
C GLY A 2 28.56 -15.25 -3.32
N PHE A 3 28.52 -13.98 -3.77
CA PHE A 3 28.59 -12.84 -2.85
C PHE A 3 27.28 -12.03 -2.68
N ILE A 4 26.20 -12.39 -3.36
CA ILE A 4 24.93 -11.62 -3.34
C ILE A 4 23.99 -12.05 -2.19
N LEU A 5 24.12 -13.28 -1.68
CA LEU A 5 23.24 -13.84 -0.65
C LEU A 5 23.27 -13.13 0.73
N PRO A 6 24.43 -12.74 1.30
CA PRO A 6 24.44 -12.15 2.65
C PRO A 6 23.91 -10.71 2.69
N LEU A 7 24.06 -9.95 1.60
CA LEU A 7 23.53 -8.59 1.48
C LEU A 7 21.99 -8.58 1.42
N HIS A 8 21.41 -9.53 0.67
CA HIS A 8 19.96 -9.66 0.57
C HIS A 8 19.35 -10.09 1.92
N ALA A 9 19.99 -11.02 2.63
CA ALA A 9 19.55 -11.45 3.96
C ALA A 9 19.62 -10.30 4.99
N ASN A 10 20.67 -9.48 4.96
CA ASN A 10 20.83 -8.33 5.86
C ASN A 10 19.83 -7.21 5.56
N ALA A 11 19.56 -6.92 4.28
CA ALA A 11 18.55 -5.93 3.89
C ALA A 11 17.15 -6.36 4.31
N VAL A 12 16.80 -7.64 4.10
CA VAL A 12 15.53 -8.21 4.56
C VAL A 12 15.43 -8.17 6.09
N PHE A 13 16.50 -8.53 6.81
CA PHE A 13 16.54 -8.46 8.28
C PHE A 13 16.37 -7.03 8.81
N PHE A 14 16.99 -6.03 8.17
CA PHE A 14 16.84 -4.62 8.54
C PHE A 14 15.39 -4.13 8.32
N ILE A 15 14.78 -4.53 7.20
CA ILE A 15 13.36 -4.27 6.93
C ILE A 15 12.46 -4.92 8.01
N PHE A 16 12.80 -6.13 8.48
CA PHE A 16 12.10 -6.79 9.59
C PHE A 16 12.28 -6.10 10.96
N GLN A 17 13.33 -5.33 11.18
CA GLN A 17 13.49 -4.55 12.42
C GLN A 17 12.72 -3.22 12.34
N ILE A 18 12.63 -2.62 11.14
CA ILE A 18 12.15 -1.24 10.94
C ILE A 18 10.67 -1.15 10.60
N HIS A 19 10.04 -2.22 10.11
CA HIS A 19 8.60 -2.17 9.77
C HIS A 19 7.69 -1.79 10.95
N LYS A 20 8.20 -1.85 12.19
CA LYS A 20 7.50 -1.43 13.41
C LYS A 20 7.65 0.07 13.74
N ILE A 21 8.47 0.80 13.00
CA ILE A 21 8.69 2.23 13.18
C ILE A 21 7.56 3.00 12.50
N ILE A 22 6.95 3.95 13.23
CA ILE A 22 5.96 4.87 12.69
C ILE A 22 6.58 5.66 11.53
N GLY A 23 5.87 5.75 10.42
CA GLY A 23 6.32 6.40 9.19
C GLY A 23 6.96 5.44 8.20
N PHE A 24 7.17 4.17 8.53
CA PHE A 24 7.79 3.21 7.61
C PHE A 24 6.92 2.93 6.38
N ALA A 25 5.63 2.63 6.57
CA ALA A 25 4.76 2.28 5.44
C ALA A 25 4.58 3.46 4.46
N PRO A 26 4.30 4.69 4.91
CA PRO A 26 4.25 5.87 4.03
C PRO A 26 5.58 6.15 3.32
N SER A 27 6.71 6.03 4.01
CA SER A 27 8.03 6.23 3.40
C SER A 27 8.33 5.19 2.33
N LEU A 28 7.95 3.93 2.56
CA LEU A 28 8.10 2.87 1.56
C LEU A 28 7.25 3.14 0.31
N LEU A 29 6.01 3.62 0.48
CA LEU A 29 5.17 4.04 -0.65
C LEU A 29 5.85 5.16 -1.44
N GLN A 30 6.43 6.17 -0.78
CA GLN A 30 7.17 7.25 -1.45
C GLN A 30 8.35 6.71 -2.27
N VAL A 31 9.18 5.84 -1.68
CA VAL A 31 10.33 5.23 -2.37
C VAL A 31 9.90 4.41 -3.59
N VAL A 32 8.80 3.66 -3.50
CA VAL A 32 8.23 2.90 -4.62
C VAL A 32 7.80 3.81 -5.78
N MET A 33 7.43 5.05 -5.49
CA MET A 33 6.97 6.02 -6.49
C MET A 33 8.10 6.85 -7.11
N LEU A 34 9.30 6.83 -6.54
CA LEU A 34 10.48 7.52 -7.07
C LEU A 34 10.91 6.94 -8.43
N THR A 35 11.02 7.79 -9.46
CA THR A 35 11.32 7.39 -10.83
C THR A 35 12.81 7.16 -11.10
N ASP A 36 13.67 7.70 -10.24
CA ASP A 36 15.13 7.55 -10.25
C ASP A 36 15.61 6.26 -9.55
N VAL A 37 14.70 5.53 -8.90
CA VAL A 37 14.97 4.19 -8.36
C VAL A 37 14.71 3.12 -9.42
N ASP A 38 15.61 2.15 -9.53
CA ASP A 38 15.49 1.06 -10.49
C ASP A 38 14.19 0.24 -10.30
N MET A 39 13.56 -0.13 -11.41
CA MET A 39 12.28 -0.86 -11.41
C MET A 39 12.29 -2.14 -10.54
N PRO A 40 13.33 -3.01 -10.56
CA PRO A 40 13.36 -4.20 -9.71
C PRO A 40 13.29 -3.87 -8.21
N VAL A 41 13.93 -2.77 -7.78
CA VAL A 41 13.91 -2.32 -6.38
C VAL A 41 12.52 -1.80 -6.02
N ARG A 42 11.91 -0.99 -6.88
CA ARG A 42 10.54 -0.49 -6.71
C ARG A 42 9.53 -1.64 -6.65
N GLN A 43 9.70 -2.67 -7.47
CA GLN A 43 8.86 -3.87 -7.45
C GLN A 43 8.99 -4.64 -6.13
N ALA A 44 10.22 -4.86 -5.65
CA ALA A 44 10.43 -5.50 -4.35
C ALA A 44 9.78 -4.68 -3.21
N GLY A 45 9.93 -3.35 -3.26
CA GLY A 45 9.33 -2.42 -2.30
C GLY A 45 7.79 -2.49 -2.29
N VAL A 46 7.15 -2.46 -3.46
CA VAL A 46 5.68 -2.50 -3.52
C VAL A 46 5.12 -3.88 -3.14
N ILE A 47 5.84 -4.96 -3.45
CA ILE A 47 5.46 -6.31 -3.01
C ILE A 47 5.53 -6.39 -1.48
N TYR A 48 6.56 -5.81 -0.87
CA TYR A 48 6.67 -5.71 0.58
C TYR A 48 5.51 -4.89 1.16
N LEU A 49 5.25 -3.69 0.60
CA LEU A 49 4.15 -2.83 1.05
C LEU A 49 2.80 -3.54 0.98
N LYS A 50 2.54 -4.26 -0.12
CA LYS A 50 1.33 -5.08 -0.25
C LYS A 50 1.24 -6.10 0.86
N ASN A 51 2.30 -6.87 1.11
CA ASN A 51 2.31 -7.88 2.17
C ASN A 51 2.12 -7.26 3.56
N LEU A 52 2.71 -6.08 3.80
CA LEU A 52 2.53 -5.33 5.04
C LEU A 52 1.06 -4.94 5.24
N VAL A 53 0.42 -4.37 4.22
CA VAL A 53 -1.00 -3.99 4.25
C VAL A 53 -1.90 -5.22 4.43
N THR A 54 -1.71 -6.27 3.63
CA THR A 54 -2.59 -7.45 3.71
C THR A 54 -2.51 -8.18 5.04
N GLN A 55 -1.34 -8.19 5.68
CA GLN A 55 -1.13 -8.94 6.91
C GLN A 55 -1.35 -8.13 8.19
N HIS A 56 -1.17 -6.80 8.15
CA HIS A 56 -1.07 -5.96 9.35
C HIS A 56 -1.95 -4.71 9.32
N TRP A 57 -2.84 -4.56 8.33
CA TRP A 57 -3.76 -3.41 8.28
C TRP A 57 -4.93 -3.52 9.25
N ALA A 58 -5.53 -4.70 9.40
CA ALA A 58 -6.58 -4.91 10.39
C ALA A 58 -5.93 -5.17 11.76
N ASP A 59 -6.50 -4.57 12.81
CA ASP A 59 -6.11 -4.90 14.17
C ASP A 59 -6.50 -6.35 14.45
N LYS A 60 -5.56 -7.09 15.06
CA LYS A 60 -5.76 -8.50 15.43
C LYS A 60 -5.92 -8.58 16.94
N GLU A 61 -6.90 -9.37 17.38
CA GLU A 61 -7.07 -9.66 18.79
C GLU A 61 -5.88 -10.48 19.30
N ALA A 62 -5.47 -10.22 20.55
CA ALA A 62 -4.47 -11.04 21.22
C ALA A 62 -5.13 -12.30 21.76
N GLU A 63 -4.55 -13.47 21.48
CA GLU A 63 -4.93 -14.68 22.19
C GLU A 63 -4.55 -14.57 23.68
N PRO A 64 -5.33 -15.17 24.61
CA PRO A 64 -5.02 -15.11 26.04
C PRO A 64 -3.59 -15.56 26.33
N GLY A 65 -2.79 -14.66 26.91
CA GLY A 65 -1.39 -14.92 27.28
C GLY A 65 -0.36 -14.64 26.16
N GLN A 66 -0.78 -14.21 24.97
CA GLN A 66 0.11 -13.78 23.91
C GLN A 66 0.20 -12.24 23.80
N PRO A 67 1.35 -11.69 23.38
CA PRO A 67 1.46 -10.26 23.10
C PRO A 67 0.56 -9.87 21.93
N LEU A 68 0.06 -8.63 21.96
CA LEU A 68 -0.71 -8.04 20.86
C LEU A 68 0.07 -8.19 19.54
N PRO A 69 -0.54 -8.77 18.50
CA PRO A 69 0.08 -8.85 17.20
C PRO A 69 0.40 -7.46 16.65
N PHE A 70 1.48 -7.36 15.89
CA PHE A 70 1.80 -6.11 15.21
C PHE A 70 0.68 -5.70 14.25
N SER A 71 0.27 -4.44 14.32
CA SER A 71 -0.58 -3.79 13.32
C SER A 71 0.03 -2.45 12.92
N VAL A 72 -0.20 -2.04 11.67
CA VAL A 72 0.28 -0.74 11.17
C VAL A 72 -0.38 0.36 12.00
N HIS A 73 0.42 1.30 12.51
CA HIS A 73 -0.08 2.38 13.35
C HIS A 73 -1.11 3.25 12.60
N GLU A 74 -2.15 3.74 13.28
CA GLU A 74 -3.25 4.49 12.64
C GLU A 74 -2.77 5.74 11.90
N GLN A 75 -1.72 6.42 12.40
CA GLN A 75 -1.09 7.55 11.71
C GLN A 75 -0.57 7.16 10.32
N ASP A 76 0.09 6.00 10.21
CA ASP A 76 0.60 5.49 8.93
C ASP A 76 -0.56 5.06 8.03
N ARG A 77 -1.60 4.44 8.60
CA ARG A 77 -2.81 4.09 7.85
C ARG A 77 -3.46 5.33 7.25
N ALA A 78 -3.59 6.41 8.00
CA ALA A 78 -4.14 7.68 7.53
C ALA A 78 -3.32 8.27 6.38
N MET A 79 -1.98 8.28 6.50
CA MET A 79 -1.09 8.76 5.43
C MET A 79 -1.19 7.89 4.16
N ILE A 80 -1.25 6.57 4.31
CA ILE A 80 -1.43 5.66 3.17
C ILE A 80 -2.79 5.86 2.51
N ARG A 81 -3.88 5.97 3.28
CA ARG A 81 -5.23 6.23 2.75
C ARG A 81 -5.30 7.52 1.96
N ASP A 82 -4.59 8.55 2.41
CA ASP A 82 -4.48 9.79 1.66
C ASP A 82 -3.71 9.56 0.35
N ALA A 83 -2.52 8.97 0.38
CA ALA A 83 -1.67 8.90 -0.81
C ALA A 83 -2.02 7.79 -1.84
N ILE A 84 -2.70 6.71 -1.44
CA ILE A 84 -2.73 5.46 -2.23
C ILE A 84 -3.47 5.59 -3.57
N VAL A 85 -4.54 6.40 -3.65
CA VAL A 85 -5.28 6.61 -4.91
C VAL A 85 -4.40 7.32 -5.92
N ASP A 86 -3.76 8.41 -5.49
CA ASP A 86 -2.83 9.18 -6.32
C ASP A 86 -1.65 8.30 -6.77
N ALA A 87 -1.16 7.43 -5.88
CA ALA A 87 -0.11 6.47 -6.21
C ALA A 87 -0.53 5.45 -7.28
N VAL A 88 -1.74 4.86 -7.19
CA VAL A 88 -2.27 3.95 -8.21
C VAL A 88 -2.41 4.64 -9.57
N VAL A 89 -2.88 5.89 -9.57
CA VAL A 89 -3.09 6.66 -10.80
C VAL A 89 -1.78 6.91 -11.55
N HIS A 90 -0.72 7.30 -10.85
CA HIS A 90 0.54 7.69 -11.48
C HIS A 90 1.55 6.54 -11.60
N ALA A 91 1.29 5.38 -11.00
CA ALA A 91 2.21 4.26 -11.02
C ALA A 91 2.32 3.59 -12.41
N PRO A 92 3.51 3.07 -12.77
CA PRO A 92 3.63 2.15 -13.89
C PRO A 92 2.89 0.83 -13.59
N ASP A 93 2.48 0.11 -14.63
CA ASP A 93 1.53 -1.01 -14.50
C ASP A 93 1.97 -2.11 -13.50
N LEU A 94 3.27 -2.44 -13.48
CA LEU A 94 3.82 -3.44 -12.54
C LEU A 94 3.64 -3.05 -11.08
N ILE A 95 3.74 -1.75 -10.77
CA ILE A 95 3.53 -1.20 -9.42
C ILE A 95 2.04 -1.05 -9.14
N LYS A 96 1.29 -0.53 -10.12
CA LYS A 96 -0.15 -0.28 -10.07
C LYS A 96 -0.94 -1.53 -9.66
N VAL A 97 -0.62 -2.70 -10.23
CA VAL A 97 -1.28 -3.96 -9.90
C VAL A 97 -1.09 -4.32 -8.43
N GLN A 98 0.10 -4.13 -7.85
CA GLN A 98 0.34 -4.42 -6.44
C GLN A 98 -0.37 -3.40 -5.52
N LEU A 99 -0.35 -2.11 -5.89
CA LEU A 99 -1.07 -1.07 -5.15
C LEU A 99 -2.59 -1.28 -5.18
N SER A 100 -3.17 -1.81 -6.26
CA SER A 100 -4.61 -2.14 -6.30
C SER A 100 -5.00 -3.22 -5.27
N VAL A 101 -4.10 -4.16 -4.97
CA VAL A 101 -4.33 -5.15 -3.90
C VAL A 101 -4.29 -4.46 -2.54
N CYS A 102 -3.40 -3.48 -2.34
CA CYS A 102 -3.43 -2.64 -1.13
C CYS A 102 -4.78 -1.93 -0.99
N VAL A 103 -5.26 -1.26 -2.06
CA VAL A 103 -6.55 -0.56 -2.05
C VAL A 103 -7.69 -1.51 -1.69
N SER A 104 -7.75 -2.70 -2.31
CA SER A 104 -8.76 -3.72 -2.00
C SER A 104 -8.80 -4.06 -0.51
N ASN A 105 -7.63 -4.32 0.09
CA ASN A 105 -7.53 -4.67 1.50
C ASN A 105 -7.90 -3.50 2.41
N ILE A 106 -7.48 -2.27 2.07
CA ILE A 106 -7.79 -1.07 2.86
C ILE A 106 -9.30 -0.79 2.82
N VAL A 107 -9.93 -0.82 1.63
CA VAL A 107 -11.37 -0.62 1.48
C VAL A 107 -12.13 -1.62 2.34
N LYS A 108 -11.76 -2.90 2.32
CA LYS A 108 -12.42 -3.95 3.08
C LYS A 108 -12.50 -3.67 4.58
N HIS A 109 -11.49 -3.03 5.14
CA HIS A 109 -11.39 -2.79 6.57
C HIS A 109 -11.81 -1.37 6.99
N ASP A 110 -11.65 -0.39 6.11
CA ASP A 110 -11.82 1.02 6.45
C ASP A 110 -13.01 1.69 5.77
N PHE A 111 -13.61 1.12 4.71
CA PHE A 111 -14.82 1.65 4.07
C PHE A 111 -16.09 0.95 4.60
N PRO A 112 -17.20 1.66 4.84
CA PRO A 112 -17.39 3.11 4.74
C PRO A 112 -16.99 3.89 6.01
N GLY A 113 -16.43 3.24 7.03
CA GLY A 113 -16.20 3.87 8.34
C GLY A 113 -15.10 4.94 8.35
N ARG A 114 -13.83 4.53 8.28
CA ARG A 114 -12.65 5.39 8.44
C ARG A 114 -12.19 6.06 7.14
N TRP A 115 -12.66 5.61 5.97
CA TRP A 115 -12.14 6.06 4.68
C TRP A 115 -13.21 6.36 3.62
N THR A 116 -14.06 7.34 3.86
CA THR A 116 -15.07 7.76 2.88
C THR A 116 -14.49 8.55 1.70
N GLN A 117 -13.33 9.21 1.89
CA GLN A 117 -12.73 10.14 0.93
C GLN A 117 -12.24 9.47 -0.36
N ILE A 118 -12.15 8.14 -0.40
CA ILE A 118 -11.79 7.39 -1.62
C ILE A 118 -12.74 7.72 -2.78
N VAL A 119 -14.04 7.88 -2.51
CA VAL A 119 -15.06 8.19 -3.53
C VAL A 119 -14.81 9.56 -4.15
N ASP A 120 -14.50 10.56 -3.31
CA ASP A 120 -14.24 11.92 -3.74
C ASP A 120 -12.99 11.97 -4.62
N LYS A 121 -11.90 11.32 -4.21
CA LYS A 121 -10.65 11.26 -5.01
C LYS A 121 -10.86 10.57 -6.35
N ILE A 122 -11.57 9.43 -6.39
CA ILE A 122 -11.90 8.76 -7.65
C ILE A 122 -12.72 9.69 -8.55
N SER A 123 -13.72 10.38 -8.00
CA SER A 123 -14.58 11.30 -8.75
C SER A 123 -13.77 12.44 -9.38
N ILE A 124 -12.84 13.04 -8.62
CA ILE A 124 -11.96 14.10 -9.11
C ILE A 124 -11.17 13.64 -10.35
N TYR A 125 -10.59 12.45 -10.31
CA TYR A 125 -9.84 11.92 -11.46
C TYR A 125 -10.72 11.64 -12.67
N LEU A 126 -11.92 11.08 -12.47
CA LEU A 126 -12.83 10.75 -13.57
C LEU A 126 -13.51 11.98 -14.20
N GLN A 127 -13.59 13.09 -13.46
CA GLN A 127 -14.08 14.37 -13.99
C GLN A 127 -13.01 15.15 -14.76
N ASN A 128 -11.74 14.76 -14.67
CA ASN A 128 -10.68 15.40 -15.42
C ASN A 128 -10.86 15.12 -16.92
N PRO A 129 -10.92 16.16 -17.79
CA PRO A 129 -11.02 15.97 -19.23
C PRO A 129 -9.81 15.26 -19.83
N ASP A 130 -8.66 15.32 -19.15
CA ASP A 130 -7.51 14.48 -19.49
C ASP A 130 -7.73 13.06 -18.98
N ALA A 131 -7.79 12.10 -19.90
CA ALA A 131 -7.92 10.69 -19.59
C ALA A 131 -6.67 10.10 -18.92
N ALA A 132 -5.58 10.87 -18.81
CA ALA A 132 -4.41 10.52 -18.02
C ALA A 132 -4.82 10.27 -16.57
N GLY A 133 -4.81 8.99 -16.18
CA GLY A 133 -5.14 8.54 -14.83
C GLY A 133 -6.49 7.87 -14.67
N TRP A 134 -7.37 7.91 -15.68
CA TRP A 134 -8.66 7.21 -15.65
C TRP A 134 -8.49 5.72 -15.36
N THR A 135 -7.51 5.06 -15.99
CA THR A 135 -7.23 3.64 -15.73
C THR A 135 -6.97 3.37 -14.26
N GLY A 136 -6.15 4.20 -13.58
CA GLY A 136 -5.88 4.02 -12.15
C GLY A 136 -7.09 4.31 -11.28
N ALA A 137 -7.85 5.37 -11.59
CA ALA A 137 -9.07 5.71 -10.88
C ALA A 137 -10.15 4.63 -11.02
N LEU A 138 -10.35 4.10 -12.23
CA LEU A 138 -11.26 2.97 -12.50
C LEU A 138 -10.80 1.69 -11.80
N MET A 139 -9.49 1.44 -11.70
CA MET A 139 -8.99 0.32 -10.90
C MET A 139 -9.34 0.49 -9.42
N CYS A 140 -9.16 1.68 -8.84
CA CYS A 140 -9.57 1.96 -7.46
C CYS A 140 -11.09 1.80 -7.28
N LEU A 141 -11.89 2.30 -8.22
CA LEU A 141 -13.34 2.15 -8.22
C LEU A 141 -13.75 0.67 -8.28
N TYR A 142 -13.10 -0.12 -9.13
CA TYR A 142 -13.35 -1.55 -9.21
C TYR A 142 -13.07 -2.25 -7.88
N GLN A 143 -11.96 -1.95 -7.21
CA GLN A 143 -11.68 -2.51 -5.87
C GLN A 143 -12.71 -2.07 -4.83
N LEU A 144 -13.21 -0.84 -4.93
CA LEU A 144 -14.25 -0.32 -4.04
C LEU A 144 -15.58 -1.07 -4.23
N VAL A 145 -16.03 -1.21 -5.49
CA VAL A 145 -17.29 -1.88 -5.82
C VAL A 145 -17.23 -3.37 -5.49
N LYS A 146 -16.11 -4.03 -5.79
CA LYS A 146 -15.88 -5.44 -5.48
C LYS A 146 -15.99 -5.76 -3.99
N ASN A 147 -15.81 -4.78 -3.11
CA ASN A 147 -15.99 -4.98 -1.67
C ASN A 147 -17.44 -5.26 -1.26
N PHE A 148 -18.41 -5.01 -2.14
CA PHE A 148 -19.84 -5.24 -1.91
C PHE A 148 -20.38 -6.50 -2.60
N GLU A 149 -19.54 -7.23 -3.33
CA GLU A 149 -19.85 -8.56 -3.90
C GLU A 149 -19.57 -9.67 -2.89
#